data_AF-A0A9R1VUB4-F1
#
_entry.id   AF-A0A9R1VUB4-F1
#
_cell.length_a   1.000
_cell.length_b   1.000
_cell.length_c   1.000
_cell.angle_alpha   90.00
_cell.angle_beta   90.00
_cell.angle_gamma   90.00
#
_symmetry.space_group_name_H-M   'P 1'
#
loop_
_entity.id
_entity.type
_entity.pdbx_description
1 polymer ?
#
loop_
_entity_poly.entity_id
_entity_poly.type
_entity_poly.pdbx_seq_one_letter_code
_entity_poly.pdbx_strand_id
1 'polypeptide(L)'
;MVDADWKPSMSFVYGEIKVAKEEIITSLGGNEKAYKPIIDIRNKKMKGRLDSSLHLTSYLLNPYYHYKDPQLQYDPDIMNLVLDFFDTLLCDNFEMQRQVVTIDLPKYKKKVDRLGCDLAIKNCRVNDVEFDPASWWGVFGGTTPHLTKIAMRILYLTSSSLGCERNWSTFEGVHNKKRNRLEASKLNNLFYVQFNANLMEKNQK
;
A
#
# COMPACT_ATOMS: atom_id res chain seq x y z
N MET A 1 3.90 1.32 -12.33
CA MET A 1 3.40 1.85 -11.04
C MET A 1 3.48 0.85 -9.90
N VAL A 2 3.16 -0.44 -10.11
CA VAL A 2 3.31 -1.51 -9.08
C VAL A 2 4.73 -2.11 -9.02
N ASP A 3 5.58 -1.78 -10.00
CA ASP A 3 6.92 -2.37 -10.20
C ASP A 3 8.07 -1.37 -9.95
N ALA A 4 7.75 -0.21 -9.38
CA ALA A 4 8.79 0.72 -8.94
C ALA A 4 9.45 0.12 -7.70
N ASP A 5 10.56 -0.61 -7.87
CA ASP A 5 11.37 -1.13 -6.75
C ASP A 5 11.78 -0.02 -5.74
N TRP A 6 11.70 1.25 -6.16
CA TRP A 6 12.03 2.43 -5.36
C TRP A 6 10.83 3.04 -4.61
N LYS A 7 9.58 2.67 -4.92
CA LYS A 7 8.38 3.20 -4.26
C LYS A 7 7.39 2.10 -3.91
N PRO A 8 7.13 1.84 -2.61
CA PRO A 8 6.15 0.86 -2.17
C PRO A 8 4.78 1.10 -2.80
N SER A 9 4.18 0.04 -3.34
CA SER A 9 2.99 0.14 -4.17
C SER A 9 1.69 -0.04 -3.40
N MET A 10 1.71 -0.66 -2.22
CA MET A 10 0.50 -1.08 -1.49
C MET A 10 -0.47 0.08 -1.23
N SER A 11 0.07 1.20 -0.78
CA SER A 11 -0.69 2.41 -0.47
C SER A 11 -1.33 3.10 -1.67
N PHE A 12 -0.91 2.73 -2.89
CA PHE A 12 -1.38 3.31 -4.14
C PHE A 12 -2.39 2.42 -4.87
N VAL A 13 -2.30 1.10 -4.72
CA VAL A 13 -3.11 0.13 -5.49
C VAL A 13 -4.58 0.52 -5.58
N TYR A 14 -5.25 0.72 -4.43
CA TYR A 14 -6.69 0.98 -4.43
C TYR A 14 -7.03 2.34 -5.05
N GLY A 15 -6.25 3.38 -4.74
CA GLY A 15 -6.45 4.73 -5.27
C GLY A 15 -6.27 4.79 -6.79
N GLU A 16 -5.23 4.15 -7.30
CA GLU A 16 -4.94 4.07 -8.73
C GLU A 16 -6.01 3.28 -9.49
N ILE A 17 -6.55 2.22 -8.86
CA ILE A 17 -7.67 1.49 -9.44
C ILE A 17 -8.95 2.36 -9.48
N LYS A 18 -9.17 3.28 -8.52
CA LYS A 18 -10.26 4.27 -8.58
C LYS A 18 -10.04 5.27 -9.72
N VAL A 19 -8.84 5.83 -9.86
CA VAL A 19 -8.49 6.75 -10.96
C VAL A 19 -8.71 6.09 -12.31
N ALA A 20 -8.20 4.86 -12.50
CA ALA A 20 -8.38 4.11 -13.74
C ALA A 20 -9.87 3.87 -14.09
N LYS A 21 -10.74 3.69 -13.09
CA LYS A 21 -12.19 3.58 -13.31
C LYS A 21 -12.76 4.88 -13.88
N GLU A 22 -12.39 6.03 -13.33
CA GLU A 22 -12.86 7.35 -13.78
C GLU A 22 -12.35 7.66 -15.19
N GLU A 23 -11.09 7.31 -15.49
CA GLU A 23 -10.50 7.44 -16.82
C GLU A 23 -11.23 6.59 -17.86
N ILE A 24 -11.51 5.31 -17.57
CA ILE A 24 -12.27 4.43 -18.48
C ILE A 24 -13.65 5.01 -18.79
N ILE A 25 -14.36 5.50 -17.77
CA ILE A 25 -15.68 6.12 -17.96
C ILE A 25 -15.58 7.35 -18.86
N THR A 26 -14.57 8.19 -18.62
CA THR A 26 -14.33 9.42 -19.37
C THR A 26 -13.94 9.14 -20.82
N SER A 27 -13.00 8.22 -21.05
CA SER A 27 -12.52 7.83 -22.39
C SER A 27 -13.60 7.19 -23.26
N LEU A 28 -14.60 6.55 -22.65
CA LEU A 28 -15.75 5.97 -23.34
C LEU A 28 -16.93 6.96 -23.44
N GLY A 29 -16.69 8.26 -23.20
CA GLY A 29 -17.67 9.33 -23.37
C GLY A 29 -18.86 9.22 -22.43
N GLY A 30 -18.70 8.57 -21.27
CA GLY A 30 -19.81 8.30 -20.34
C GLY A 30 -20.85 7.31 -20.87
N ASN A 31 -20.57 6.60 -21.97
CA ASN A 31 -21.50 5.62 -22.53
C ASN A 31 -21.55 4.38 -21.63
N GLU A 32 -22.60 4.29 -20.80
CA GLU A 32 -22.81 3.20 -19.85
C GLU A 32 -22.75 1.83 -20.52
N LYS A 33 -23.34 1.66 -21.71
CA LYS A 33 -23.32 0.37 -22.42
C LYS A 33 -21.90 -0.06 -22.80
N ALA A 34 -20.99 0.89 -23.00
CA ALA A 34 -19.61 0.63 -23.35
C ALA A 34 -18.73 0.35 -22.12
N TYR A 35 -18.81 1.17 -21.07
CA TYR A 35 -17.90 1.02 -19.92
C TYR A 35 -18.39 -0.02 -18.90
N LYS A 36 -19.70 -0.23 -18.76
CA LYS A 36 -20.25 -1.08 -17.69
C LYS A 36 -19.72 -2.51 -17.69
N PRO A 37 -19.63 -3.22 -18.84
CA PRO A 37 -19.03 -4.56 -18.87
C PRO A 37 -17.59 -4.59 -18.37
N ILE A 38 -16.80 -3.54 -18.67
CA ILE A 38 -15.40 -3.43 -18.24
C ILE A 38 -15.33 -3.22 -16.73
N ILE A 39 -16.17 -2.33 -16.19
CA ILE A 39 -16.25 -2.06 -14.75
C ILE A 39 -16.75 -3.28 -13.98
N ASP A 40 -17.69 -4.05 -14.52
CA ASP A 40 -18.18 -5.27 -13.88
C ASP A 40 -17.09 -6.35 -13.79
N ILE A 41 -16.29 -6.54 -14.85
CA ILE A 41 -15.14 -7.44 -14.84
C ILE A 41 -14.10 -6.99 -13.81
N ARG A 42 -13.80 -5.69 -13.75
CA ARG A 42 -12.91 -5.10 -12.74
C ARG A 42 -13.42 -5.40 -11.34
N ASN A 43 -14.67 -5.05 -11.03
CA ASN A 43 -15.26 -5.23 -9.70
C ASN A 43 -15.24 -6.71 -9.29
N LYS A 44 -15.58 -7.62 -10.22
CA LYS A 44 -15.50 -9.06 -9.99
C LYS A 44 -14.08 -9.53 -9.65
N LYS A 45 -13.06 -8.99 -10.33
CA LYS A 45 -11.64 -9.34 -10.07
C LYS A 45 -11.09 -8.73 -8.79
N MET A 46 -11.58 -7.54 -8.40
CA MET A 46 -11.16 -6.87 -7.18
C MET A 46 -11.73 -7.52 -5.92
N LYS A 47 -12.98 -8.00 -6.00
CA LYS A 47 -13.76 -8.46 -4.85
C LYS A 47 -13.02 -9.51 -4.00
N GLY A 48 -12.86 -9.21 -2.71
CA GLY A 48 -12.18 -10.05 -1.74
C GLY A 48 -10.66 -10.14 -1.92
N ARG A 49 -10.07 -9.27 -2.76
CA ARG A 49 -8.64 -9.30 -3.09
C ARG A 49 -8.00 -7.93 -2.90
N LEU A 50 -8.35 -6.99 -3.77
CA LEU A 50 -7.76 -5.64 -3.82
C LEU A 50 -8.60 -4.60 -3.07
N ASP A 51 -9.73 -5.02 -2.50
CA ASP A 51 -10.64 -4.27 -1.65
C ASP A 51 -10.62 -4.78 -0.20
N SER A 52 -9.58 -5.51 0.19
CA SER A 52 -9.43 -6.00 1.56
C SER A 52 -9.18 -4.88 2.57
N SER A 53 -9.41 -5.19 3.85
CA SER A 53 -9.15 -4.28 4.98
C SER A 53 -7.75 -3.67 4.95
N LEU A 54 -6.73 -4.45 4.59
CA LEU A 54 -5.35 -3.96 4.43
C LEU A 54 -5.21 -2.94 3.30
N HIS A 55 -5.79 -3.19 2.11
CA HIS A 55 -5.70 -2.26 0.98
C HIS A 55 -6.41 -0.94 1.28
N LEU A 56 -7.62 -1.00 1.85
CA LEU A 56 -8.38 0.20 2.19
C LEU A 56 -7.76 0.98 3.34
N THR A 57 -7.19 0.29 4.33
CA THR A 57 -6.44 0.95 5.41
C THR A 57 -5.20 1.63 4.85
N SER A 58 -4.44 0.97 3.97
CA SER A 58 -3.27 1.59 3.33
C SER A 58 -3.65 2.81 2.48
N TYR A 59 -4.83 2.78 1.85
CA TYR A 59 -5.37 3.89 1.06
C TYR A 59 -5.77 5.08 1.95
N LEU A 60 -6.44 4.83 3.08
CA LEU A 60 -6.78 5.87 4.07
C LEU A 60 -5.51 6.48 4.70
N LEU A 61 -4.53 5.65 5.03
CA LEU A 61 -3.28 6.11 5.65
C LEU A 61 -2.32 6.77 4.65
N ASN A 62 -2.60 6.74 3.35
CA ASN A 62 -1.81 7.45 2.36
C ASN A 62 -2.20 8.96 2.37
N PRO A 63 -1.29 9.86 2.79
CA PRO A 63 -1.62 11.29 2.91
C PRO A 63 -2.01 11.90 1.57
N TYR A 64 -1.47 11.42 0.45
CA TYR A 64 -1.82 11.91 -0.88
C TYR A 64 -3.31 11.77 -1.19
N TYR A 65 -3.93 10.63 -0.84
CA TYR A 65 -5.36 10.42 -1.08
C TYR A 65 -6.22 11.05 0.01
N HIS A 66 -5.88 10.83 1.28
CA HIS A 66 -6.67 11.34 2.41
C HIS A 66 -6.74 12.88 2.45
N TYR A 67 -5.66 13.57 2.06
CA TYR A 67 -5.65 15.04 2.05
C TYR A 67 -6.30 15.62 0.80
N LYS A 68 -6.31 14.88 -0.31
CA LYS A 68 -6.95 15.27 -1.57
C LYS A 68 -8.47 15.08 -1.53
N ASP A 69 -8.96 14.03 -0.88
CA ASP A 69 -10.39 13.75 -0.71
C ASP A 69 -10.79 13.77 0.79
N PRO A 70 -11.30 14.90 1.30
CA PRO A 70 -11.76 15.01 2.68
C PRO A 70 -12.95 14.11 3.03
N GLN A 71 -13.69 13.60 2.04
CA GLN A 71 -14.88 12.75 2.26
C GLN A 71 -14.50 11.29 2.50
N LEU A 72 -13.33 10.87 2.04
CA LEU A 72 -12.77 9.53 2.24
C LEU A 72 -12.94 9.02 3.69
N GLN A 73 -12.73 9.90 4.65
CA GLN A 73 -12.70 9.59 6.08
C GLN A 73 -14.09 9.36 6.71
N TYR A 74 -15.16 9.65 5.96
CA TYR A 74 -16.55 9.50 6.37
C TYR A 74 -17.28 8.39 5.60
N ASP A 75 -16.61 7.75 4.65
CA ASP A 75 -17.13 6.59 3.93
C ASP A 75 -17.29 5.41 4.93
N PRO A 76 -18.53 4.95 5.20
CA PRO A 76 -18.79 3.90 6.19
C PRO A 76 -18.13 2.57 5.82
N ASP A 77 -18.10 2.21 4.53
CA ASP A 77 -17.56 0.94 4.07
C ASP A 77 -16.04 0.91 4.26
N ILE A 78 -15.36 2.01 3.92
CA ILE A 78 -13.92 2.17 4.17
C ILE A 78 -13.63 2.15 5.67
N MET A 79 -14.39 2.90 6.47
CA MET A 79 -14.14 3.00 7.90
C MET A 79 -14.38 1.67 8.63
N ASN A 80 -15.42 0.91 8.27
CA ASN A 80 -15.64 -0.42 8.85
C ASN A 80 -14.47 -1.35 8.56
N LEU A 81 -13.99 -1.37 7.31
CA LEU A 81 -12.85 -2.21 6.93
C LEU A 81 -11.53 -1.75 7.56
N VAL A 82 -11.38 -0.47 7.88
CA VAL A 82 -10.26 0.06 8.68
C VAL A 82 -10.33 -0.40 10.13
N LEU A 83 -11.53 -0.43 10.72
CA LEU A 83 -11.72 -0.97 12.06
C LEU A 83 -11.44 -2.47 12.11
N ASP A 84 -11.98 -3.25 11.17
CA ASP A 84 -11.69 -4.69 11.02
C ASP A 84 -10.18 -4.96 10.91
N PHE A 85 -9.45 -4.08 10.21
CA PHE A 85 -8.01 -4.16 10.12
C PHE A 85 -7.32 -4.01 11.48
N PHE A 86 -7.69 -2.98 12.25
CA PHE A 86 -7.11 -2.77 13.58
C PHE A 86 -7.53 -3.84 14.59
N ASP A 87 -8.76 -4.35 14.49
CA ASP A 87 -9.25 -5.46 15.28
C ASP A 87 -8.44 -6.73 15.03
N THR A 88 -8.09 -6.98 13.76
CA THR A 88 -7.23 -8.11 13.39
C THR A 88 -5.77 -7.90 13.81
N LEU A 89 -5.22 -6.71 13.58
CA LEU A 89 -3.81 -6.41 13.84
C LEU A 89 -3.47 -6.34 15.34
N LEU A 90 -4.41 -5.87 16.15
CA LEU A 90 -4.21 -5.56 17.57
C LEU A 90 -5.13 -6.38 18.49
N CYS A 91 -5.60 -7.55 18.03
CA CYS A 91 -6.56 -8.41 18.75
C CYS A 91 -6.12 -8.73 20.19
N ASP A 92 -4.81 -8.90 20.41
CA ASP A 92 -4.24 -9.27 21.71
C ASP A 92 -3.78 -8.07 22.55
N ASN A 93 -4.00 -6.84 22.07
CA ASN A 93 -3.54 -5.62 22.74
C ASN A 93 -4.61 -4.53 22.72
N PHE A 94 -5.61 -4.71 23.57
CA PHE A 94 -6.74 -3.79 23.71
C PHE A 94 -6.34 -2.34 24.01
N GLU A 95 -5.34 -2.12 24.86
CA GLU A 95 -4.91 -0.74 25.18
C GLU A 95 -4.25 -0.06 23.97
N MET A 96 -3.43 -0.77 23.19
CA MET A 96 -2.88 -0.23 21.95
C MET A 96 -3.96 0.00 20.90
N GLN A 97 -4.92 -0.93 20.76
CA GLN A 97 -6.07 -0.77 19.87
C GLN A 97 -6.90 0.46 20.25
N ARG A 98 -7.24 0.61 21.54
CA ARG A 98 -7.96 1.78 22.07
C ARG A 98 -7.19 3.06 21.74
N GLN A 99 -5.89 3.10 22.00
CA GLN A 99 -5.04 4.26 21.71
C GLN A 99 -5.03 4.61 20.22
N VAL A 100 -4.84 3.61 19.34
CA VAL A 100 -4.79 3.82 17.89
C VAL A 100 -6.14 4.28 17.34
N VAL A 101 -7.23 3.58 17.69
CA VAL A 101 -8.55 3.80 17.09
C VAL A 101 -9.24 5.04 17.65
N THR A 102 -9.11 5.32 18.95
CA THR A 102 -9.88 6.39 19.62
C THR A 102 -9.11 7.70 19.77
N ILE A 103 -7.77 7.68 19.67
CA ILE A 103 -6.94 8.87 19.85
C ILE A 103 -6.13 9.19 18.59
N ASP A 104 -5.27 8.27 18.14
CA ASP A 104 -4.33 8.56 17.06
C ASP A 104 -5.04 8.71 15.69
N LEU A 105 -5.95 7.80 15.34
CA LEU A 105 -6.69 7.84 14.08
C LEU A 105 -7.57 9.09 13.95
N PRO A 106 -8.35 9.51 14.97
CA PRO A 106 -9.08 10.77 14.94
C PRO A 106 -8.18 12.00 14.78
N LYS A 107 -6.99 12.03 15.39
CA LYS A 107 -6.02 13.12 15.20
C LYS A 107 -5.54 13.21 13.76
N TYR A 108 -5.23 12.09 13.12
CA TYR A 108 -4.87 12.06 11.70
C TYR A 108 -6.02 12.52 10.80
N LYS A 109 -7.21 11.96 10.99
CA LYS A 109 -8.44 12.34 10.27
C LYS A 109 -8.72 13.85 10.34
N LYS A 110 -8.60 14.41 11.54
CA LYS A 110 -8.80 15.85 11.80
C LYS A 110 -7.58 16.71 11.48
N LYS A 111 -6.46 16.11 11.06
CA LYS A 111 -5.20 16.80 10.72
C LYS A 111 -4.70 17.67 11.87
N VAL A 112 -4.71 17.12 13.08
CA VAL A 112 -4.32 17.84 14.31
C VAL A 112 -2.80 17.98 14.41
N ASP A 113 -2.33 19.06 15.01
CA ASP A 113 -0.91 19.36 15.24
C ASP A 113 -0.08 19.40 13.93
N ARG A 114 1.07 18.69 13.92
CA ARG A 114 2.00 18.64 12.78
C ARG A 114 1.37 18.04 11.52
N LEU A 115 0.34 17.20 11.66
CA LEU A 115 -0.38 16.60 10.53
C LEU A 115 -1.16 17.65 9.74
N GLY A 116 -1.55 18.77 10.37
CA GLY A 116 -2.26 19.88 9.72
C GLY A 116 -1.41 21.07 9.34
N CYS A 117 -0.10 21.03 9.58
CA CYS A 117 0.75 22.17 9.25
C CYS A 117 0.89 22.36 7.73
N ASP A 118 1.10 23.60 7.29
CA ASP A 118 1.19 23.94 5.87
C ASP A 118 2.21 23.09 5.11
N LEU A 119 3.34 22.76 5.74
CA LEU A 119 4.37 21.93 5.13
C LEU A 119 3.87 20.50 4.89
N ALA A 120 3.19 19.90 5.87
CA ALA A 120 2.63 18.56 5.76
C ALA A 120 1.59 18.48 4.63
N ILE A 121 0.69 19.48 4.59
CA ILE A 121 -0.35 19.58 3.56
C ILE A 121 0.27 19.78 2.18
N LYS A 122 1.27 20.66 2.03
CA LYS A 122 1.90 20.92 0.73
C LYS A 122 2.70 19.71 0.24
N ASN A 123 3.42 19.03 1.12
CA ASN A 123 4.30 17.92 0.76
C ASN A 123 3.53 16.70 0.22
N CYS A 124 2.28 16.49 0.63
CA CYS A 124 1.46 15.38 0.12
C CYS A 124 0.48 15.76 -1.00
N ARG A 125 0.53 16.98 -1.55
CA ARG A 125 -0.41 17.43 -2.62
C ARG A 125 -0.16 16.74 -3.96
N VAL A 126 1.09 16.43 -4.26
CA VAL A 126 1.52 15.88 -5.55
C VAL A 126 2.17 14.53 -5.31
N ASN A 127 1.79 13.53 -6.10
CA ASN A 127 2.39 12.20 -6.07
C ASN A 127 3.55 12.13 -7.07
N ASP A 128 4.62 12.88 -6.79
CA ASP A 128 5.83 12.88 -7.62
C ASP A 128 6.86 11.83 -7.17
N VAL A 129 8.08 11.93 -7.71
CA VAL A 129 9.19 11.03 -7.41
C VAL A 129 9.76 11.25 -6.01
N GLU A 130 9.60 12.45 -5.44
CA GLU A 130 10.13 12.81 -4.13
C GLU A 130 9.14 12.47 -3.01
N PHE A 131 7.84 12.37 -3.33
CA PHE A 131 6.82 12.03 -2.35
C PHE A 131 6.82 10.54 -1.98
N ASP A 132 7.23 10.21 -0.76
CA ASP A 132 7.04 8.89 -0.15
C ASP A 132 6.05 8.98 1.04
N PRO A 133 4.88 8.31 0.98
CA PRO A 133 3.90 8.32 2.05
C PRO A 133 4.48 7.88 3.40
N ALA A 134 5.36 6.88 3.42
CA ALA A 134 5.89 6.35 4.66
C ALA A 134 6.92 7.32 5.30
N SER A 135 7.77 7.95 4.49
CA SER A 135 8.64 9.05 4.95
C SER A 135 7.84 10.25 5.45
N TRP A 136 6.72 10.59 4.81
CA TRP A 136 5.83 11.66 5.29
C TRP A 136 5.33 11.37 6.72
N TRP A 137 4.94 10.12 7.00
CA TRP A 137 4.57 9.70 8.37
C TRP A 137 5.73 9.82 9.35
N GLY A 138 6.94 9.50 8.94
CA GLY A 138 8.14 9.66 9.77
C GLY A 138 8.40 11.11 10.19
N VAL A 139 8.10 12.07 9.31
CA VAL A 139 8.32 13.51 9.56
C VAL A 139 7.16 14.14 10.34
N PHE A 140 5.92 13.90 9.94
CA PHE A 140 4.75 14.63 10.46
C PHE A 140 3.92 13.85 11.49
N GLY A 141 4.06 12.53 11.55
CA GLY A 141 3.30 11.63 12.42
C GLY A 141 3.73 11.60 13.89
N GLY A 142 4.60 12.52 14.33
CA GLY A 142 5.15 12.51 15.69
C GLY A 142 4.10 12.62 16.80
N THR A 143 2.93 13.20 16.53
CA THR A 143 1.84 13.37 17.53
C THR A 143 0.92 12.16 17.66
N THR A 144 1.11 11.15 16.80
CA THR A 144 0.35 9.89 16.74
C THR A 144 1.30 8.69 16.61
N PRO A 145 2.21 8.46 17.58
CA PRO A 145 3.34 7.56 17.40
C PRO A 145 2.94 6.08 17.19
N HIS A 146 1.79 5.64 17.71
CA HIS A 146 1.34 4.26 17.54
C HIS A 146 0.83 4.05 16.12
N LEU A 147 -0.03 4.96 15.66
CA LEU A 147 -0.51 4.94 14.28
C LEU A 147 0.63 5.11 13.27
N THR A 148 1.59 6.01 13.53
CA THR A 148 2.74 6.23 12.65
C THR A 148 3.56 4.97 12.43
N LYS A 149 3.84 4.19 13.48
CA LYS A 149 4.55 2.91 13.36
C LYS A 149 3.80 1.91 12.49
N ILE A 150 2.48 1.84 12.65
CA ILE A 150 1.63 0.94 11.86
C ILE A 150 1.56 1.43 10.41
N ALA A 151 1.32 2.72 10.20
CA ALA A 151 1.24 3.35 8.88
C ALA A 151 2.51 3.13 8.09
N MET A 152 3.69 3.46 8.64
CA MET A 152 4.96 3.23 7.95
C MET A 152 5.12 1.75 7.55
N ARG A 153 4.82 0.80 8.42
CA ARG A 153 4.92 -0.63 8.12
C ARG A 153 4.01 -1.06 6.98
N ILE A 154 2.75 -0.63 6.98
CA ILE A 154 1.77 -0.97 5.94
C ILE A 154 2.14 -0.30 4.61
N LEU A 155 2.52 0.97 4.67
CA LEU A 155 2.84 1.76 3.49
C LEU A 155 4.11 1.26 2.81
N TYR A 156 5.09 0.72 3.56
CA TYR A 156 6.27 0.07 3.00
C TYR A 156 6.02 -1.34 2.42
N LEU A 157 4.80 -1.89 2.53
CA LEU A 157 4.51 -3.19 1.92
C LEU A 157 4.57 -3.11 0.39
N THR A 158 5.19 -4.12 -0.21
CA THR A 158 5.16 -4.34 -1.66
C THR A 158 3.89 -5.09 -2.03
N SER A 159 3.17 -4.65 -3.06
CA SER A 159 1.92 -5.28 -3.50
C SER A 159 2.06 -6.09 -4.80
N SER A 160 3.28 -6.25 -5.33
CA SER A 160 3.58 -7.05 -6.52
C SER A 160 4.44 -8.27 -6.18
N SER A 161 4.10 -9.41 -6.78
CA SER A 161 4.97 -10.59 -6.83
C SER A 161 6.09 -10.46 -7.86
N LEU A 162 6.03 -9.46 -8.75
CA LEU A 162 6.95 -9.29 -9.88
C LEU A 162 8.41 -9.10 -9.47
N GLY A 163 8.67 -8.45 -8.34
CA GLY A 163 10.03 -8.37 -7.76
C GLY A 163 10.57 -9.77 -7.39
N CYS A 164 9.71 -10.63 -6.85
CA CYS A 164 10.04 -12.03 -6.65
C CYS A 164 10.20 -12.76 -8.00
N GLU A 165 9.30 -12.55 -8.97
CA GLU A 165 9.34 -13.20 -10.29
C GLU A 165 10.62 -12.89 -11.05
N ARG A 166 11.14 -11.66 -11.03
CA ARG A 166 12.45 -11.33 -11.65
C ARG A 166 13.60 -12.12 -11.03
N ASN A 167 13.60 -12.27 -9.71
CA ASN A 167 14.57 -13.12 -9.02
C ASN A 167 14.36 -14.59 -9.42
N TRP A 168 13.12 -15.08 -9.44
CA TRP A 168 12.80 -16.44 -9.87
C TRP A 168 13.17 -16.74 -11.33
N SER A 169 12.94 -15.84 -12.28
CA SER A 169 13.36 -16.00 -13.68
C SER A 169 14.87 -16.14 -13.82
N THR A 170 15.64 -15.44 -12.98
CA THR A 170 17.10 -15.60 -12.93
C THR A 170 17.51 -16.98 -12.39
N PHE A 171 16.72 -17.53 -11.47
CA PHE A 171 16.92 -18.87 -10.89
C PHE A 171 16.33 -20.02 -11.72
N GLU A 172 15.43 -19.75 -12.67
CA GLU A 172 14.86 -20.77 -13.57
C GLU A 172 15.98 -21.48 -14.38
N GLY A 173 17.05 -20.75 -14.72
CA GLY A 173 18.25 -21.32 -15.36
C GLY A 173 19.03 -22.33 -14.50
N VAL A 174 18.89 -22.27 -13.17
CA VAL A 174 19.49 -23.22 -12.22
C VAL A 174 18.68 -24.53 -12.15
N HIS A 175 17.37 -24.47 -12.46
CA HIS A 175 16.44 -25.59 -12.46
C HIS A 175 16.09 -26.10 -13.86
N ASN A 176 17.00 -26.03 -14.83
CA ASN A 176 16.74 -26.62 -16.14
C ASN A 176 16.85 -28.15 -16.07
N LYS A 177 15.95 -28.91 -16.73
CA LYS A 177 15.82 -30.39 -16.66
C LYS A 177 17.11 -31.18 -16.93
N LYS A 178 18.16 -30.53 -17.46
CA LYS A 178 19.44 -31.10 -17.86
C LYS A 178 20.60 -30.88 -16.87
N ARG A 179 20.49 -30.00 -15.86
CA ARG A 179 21.54 -29.77 -14.85
C ARG A 179 20.96 -29.49 -13.46
N ASN A 180 21.41 -30.26 -12.48
CA ASN A 180 21.25 -30.12 -11.04
C ASN A 180 19.82 -29.90 -10.50
N ARG A 181 19.19 -31.01 -10.11
CA ARG A 181 18.00 -31.00 -9.25
C ARG A 181 18.42 -30.66 -7.82
N LEU A 182 18.63 -29.36 -7.54
CA LEU A 182 18.88 -28.88 -6.18
C LEU A 182 17.68 -29.19 -5.29
N GLU A 183 17.97 -29.56 -4.05
CA GLU A 183 16.94 -29.72 -3.02
C GLU A 183 16.31 -28.36 -2.70
N ALA A 184 15.00 -28.33 -2.42
CA ALA A 184 14.26 -27.09 -2.16
C ALA A 184 14.87 -26.26 -1.03
N SER A 185 15.43 -26.91 -0.01
CA SER A 185 16.15 -26.26 1.10
C SER A 185 17.36 -25.46 0.63
N LYS A 186 18.19 -26.03 -0.26
CA LYS A 186 19.37 -25.36 -0.83
C LYS A 186 18.98 -24.23 -1.78
N LEU A 187 17.92 -24.41 -2.56
CA LEU A 187 17.40 -23.36 -3.43
C LEU A 187 16.94 -22.14 -2.63
N ASN A 188 16.17 -22.37 -1.56
CA ASN A 188 15.69 -21.30 -0.68
C ASN A 188 16.86 -20.54 -0.03
N ASN A 189 17.90 -21.24 0.41
CA ASN A 189 19.10 -20.61 0.98
C ASN A 189 19.86 -19.77 -0.06
N LEU A 190 20.02 -20.28 -1.29
CA LEU A 190 20.63 -19.55 -2.40
C LEU A 190 19.83 -18.29 -2.76
N PHE A 191 18.50 -18.41 -2.84
CA PHE A 191 17.61 -17.29 -3.08
C PHE A 191 17.73 -16.22 -1.98
N TYR A 192 17.70 -16.65 -0.70
CA TYR A 192 17.84 -15.75 0.45
C TYR A 192 19.16 -14.98 0.42
N VAL A 193 20.28 -15.67 0.19
CA VAL A 193 21.61 -15.04 0.14
C VAL A 193 21.71 -14.06 -1.04
N GLN A 194 21.29 -14.47 -2.24
CA GLN A 194 21.36 -13.61 -3.43
C GLN A 194 20.47 -12.38 -3.31
N PHE A 195 19.23 -12.56 -2.85
CA PHE A 195 18.28 -11.46 -2.67
C PHE A 195 18.80 -10.44 -1.66
N ASN A 196 19.27 -10.90 -0.50
CA ASN A 196 19.81 -10.02 0.53
C ASN A 196 21.12 -9.36 0.10
N ALA A 197 22.01 -10.06 -0.63
CA ALA A 197 23.22 -9.46 -1.18
C ALA A 197 22.89 -8.31 -2.15
N ASN A 198 21.93 -8.52 -3.05
CA ASN A 198 21.47 -7.48 -3.97
C ASN A 198 20.83 -6.28 -3.25
N LEU A 199 20.04 -6.53 -2.18
CA LEU A 199 19.48 -5.46 -1.35
C LEU A 199 20.56 -4.65 -0.64
N MET A 200 21.56 -5.32 -0.07
CA MET A 200 22.68 -4.66 0.61
C MET A 200 23.51 -3.81 -0.36
N GLU A 201 23.76 -4.29 -1.58
CA GLU A 201 24.48 -3.53 -2.61
C GLU A 201 23.69 -2.29 -3.07
N LYS A 202 22.36 -2.42 -3.22
CA LYS A 202 21.48 -1.28 -3.54
C LYS A 202 21.45 -0.23 -2.44
N ASN A 203 21.53 -0.63 -1.16
CA ASN A 203 21.53 0.28 -0.01
C ASN A 203 22.89 0.96 0.25
N GLN A 204 23.97 0.54 -0.42
CA GLN A 204 25.32 1.13 -0.31
C GLN A 204 25.59 2.23 -1.35
N LYS A 205 24.70 2.43 -2.33
CA LYS A 205 24.78 3.48 -3.35
C LYS A 205 23.88 4.64 -3.00
#